data_AF-K2M680-F1
#
_entry.id   AF-K2M680-F1
#
_cell.length_a   1.000
_cell.length_b   1.000
_cell.length_c   1.000
_cell.angle_alpha   90.00
_cell.angle_beta   90.00
_cell.angle_gamma   90.00
#
_symmetry.space_group_name_H-M   'P 1'
#
loop_
_entity.id
_entity.type
_entity.pdbx_description
1 polymer ?
#
loop_
_entity_poly.entity_id
_entity_poly.type
_entity_poly.pdbx_seq_one_letter_code
_entity_poly.pdbx_strand_id
1 'polypeptide(L)'
;MSQHEFSLLSHLGVSVPEVPSRAMQTNNNRDGNYRVLAPCMRPPVKGAIAPQVISPRRVPSVPLADYTGEVMMVKGKGGRPNTEYLIYNARVPCIRAVNLQLMKERRRQCKEEAVSRMSPDTFLIQTRERDELARRRLLEHLQHINREQAQRKVEEKERERQRRLEVEVAEIKAVKEVAAKEAAALVIKKQAERQAMQRDLLDAMERKKQEAADVNNHLALECAAFPWDNAPPNEAKRREMCLSLLDANQKLAEEKKMERRARQMEERARDLAALEAVRAEMEREERRALEKKRYLCEERQRSGMGTSVKAAPVVIETSDLGSEWFLRTTREDAGVRRERQRELMEANKRLAEETRKRRAEEVERQIQQEREVLQEAERAYKQRVEWDWAEKRKQQDALQKEAQKTAAERHEKKRISNEDDSCLFLFQDSCRKAEKERQRREQLYCEELKRGVDMARESRREAKEREAMQEKKYLEMQGVEARRVLEREREKALEKRETYRRELEEQIQSKKTKTAYQAPVTRRGSVMKVLYRCPVTGDLLPPDQFGISSVRQRQSGWI
;
A
#
# COMPACT_ATOMS: atom_id res chain seq x y z
N MET A 1 33.55 60.66 8.42
CA MET A 1 32.56 59.70 7.86
C MET A 1 33.13 58.29 8.01
N SER A 2 32.52 57.54 8.94
CA SER A 2 32.52 56.07 9.15
C SER A 2 33.85 55.29 9.22
N GLN A 3 34.51 55.37 10.39
CA GLN A 3 35.37 54.33 10.96
C GLN A 3 34.61 53.58 12.09
N HIS A 4 33.45 53.00 11.80
CA HIS A 4 32.58 52.43 12.84
C HIS A 4 32.25 50.95 12.74
N GLU A 5 32.96 50.16 11.93
CA GLU A 5 32.70 48.71 11.86
C GLU A 5 33.82 47.81 12.40
N PHE A 6 34.95 48.36 12.85
CA PHE A 6 36.06 47.57 13.42
C PHE A 6 36.22 47.67 14.94
N SER A 7 35.28 48.30 15.65
CA SER A 7 35.36 48.47 17.11
C SER A 7 34.79 47.31 17.94
N LEU A 8 34.28 46.25 17.29
CA LEU A 8 33.70 45.08 17.98
C LEU A 8 34.73 43.96 18.23
N LEU A 9 35.89 44.01 17.57
CA LEU A 9 36.95 43.01 17.71
C LEU A 9 37.98 43.34 18.81
N SER A 10 38.08 44.61 19.21
CA SER A 10 38.96 45.08 20.30
C SER A 10 38.42 44.76 21.70
N HIS A 11 37.12 44.50 21.85
CA HIS A 11 36.49 44.15 23.14
C HIS A 11 36.48 42.64 23.46
N LEU A 12 36.95 41.79 22.55
CA LEU A 12 36.97 40.33 22.73
C LEU A 12 38.34 39.77 23.17
N GLY A 13 39.31 40.61 23.50
CA GLY A 13 40.60 40.17 24.06
C GLY A 13 41.44 39.29 23.12
N VAL A 14 41.18 39.34 21.81
CA VAL A 14 41.95 38.58 20.81
C VAL A 14 43.09 39.45 20.30
N SER A 15 44.28 39.25 20.87
CA SER A 15 45.51 39.78 20.28
C SER A 15 45.87 38.95 19.05
N VAL A 16 46.00 39.60 17.89
CA VAL A 16 46.61 38.99 16.70
C VAL A 16 48.12 39.03 16.90
N PRO A 17 48.83 37.88 16.97
CA PRO A 17 50.28 37.90 17.05
C PRO A 17 50.85 38.47 15.75
N GLU A 18 51.57 39.59 15.83
CA GLU A 18 52.43 40.05 14.76
C GLU A 18 53.46 38.96 14.47
N VAL A 19 53.43 38.42 13.26
CA VAL A 19 54.42 37.45 12.80
C VAL A 19 55.72 38.22 12.54
N PRO A 20 56.84 37.90 13.24
CA PRO A 20 58.10 38.52 12.92
C PRO A 20 58.56 38.09 11.53
N SER A 21 58.90 39.07 10.71
CA SER A 21 59.56 38.91 9.41
C SER A 21 60.88 38.15 9.59
N ARG A 22 60.84 36.83 9.39
CA ARG A 22 62.02 35.99 9.53
C ARG A 22 62.84 36.01 8.25
N ALA A 23 64.07 36.50 8.40
CA ALA A 23 65.11 36.66 7.38
C ALA A 23 65.28 35.42 6.46
N MET A 24 65.48 35.69 5.17
CA MET A 24 65.98 34.70 4.21
C MET A 24 67.37 34.25 4.65
N GLN A 25 67.48 33.01 5.12
CA GLN A 25 68.76 32.31 5.16
C GLN A 25 69.07 31.79 3.75
N THR A 26 70.10 32.37 3.14
CA THR A 26 70.78 31.86 1.95
C THR A 26 71.62 30.64 2.33
N ASN A 27 71.05 29.44 2.23
CA ASN A 27 71.85 28.22 2.22
C ASN A 27 72.09 27.79 0.77
N ASN A 28 73.27 28.18 0.28
CA ASN A 28 73.93 27.50 -0.83
C ASN A 28 74.31 26.09 -0.36
N ASN A 29 73.60 25.07 -0.83
CA ASN A 29 74.23 23.79 -1.17
C ASN A 29 73.31 22.92 -2.02
N ARG A 30 73.94 22.26 -3.00
CA ARG A 30 73.35 21.27 -3.90
C ARG A 30 72.82 20.10 -3.07
N ASP A 31 71.50 19.99 -2.98
CA ASP A 31 70.70 18.76 -3.18
C ASP A 31 69.27 19.02 -2.70
N GLY A 32 68.31 18.58 -3.52
CA GLY A 32 66.95 19.09 -3.57
C GLY A 32 66.11 18.88 -2.31
N ASN A 33 65.90 19.95 -1.55
CA ASN A 33 64.77 20.09 -0.64
C ASN A 33 63.69 20.95 -1.31
N TYR A 34 62.73 20.31 -1.98
CA TYR A 34 61.57 21.00 -2.56
C TYR A 34 60.47 21.13 -1.50
N ARG A 35 60.32 22.32 -0.90
CA ARG A 35 59.26 22.63 0.07
C ARG A 35 57.94 22.85 -0.68
N VAL A 36 56.88 22.16 -0.28
CA VAL A 36 55.57 22.16 -0.93
C VAL A 36 54.86 23.50 -0.74
N LEU A 37 54.66 24.25 -1.83
CA LEU A 37 53.52 25.17 -1.95
C LEU A 37 52.30 24.31 -2.31
N ALA A 38 51.16 24.61 -1.69
CA ALA A 38 49.93 23.82 -1.65
C ALA A 38 49.62 22.94 -2.89
N PRO A 39 49.12 21.71 -2.71
CA PRO A 39 48.75 20.84 -3.82
C PRO A 39 47.66 21.49 -4.67
N CYS A 40 48.03 21.96 -5.86
CA CYS A 40 47.05 22.39 -6.86
C CYS A 40 46.56 21.17 -7.62
N MET A 41 45.35 20.72 -7.27
CA MET A 41 44.55 19.88 -8.17
C MET A 41 44.39 20.61 -9.50
N ARG A 42 44.57 19.89 -10.61
CA ARG A 42 44.36 20.42 -11.96
C ARG A 42 42.98 21.08 -12.00
N PRO A 43 42.85 22.39 -12.23
CA PRO A 43 41.52 22.99 -12.35
C PRO A 43 40.82 22.33 -13.55
N PRO A 44 39.53 21.96 -13.44
CA PRO A 44 38.80 21.41 -14.57
C PRO A 44 38.72 22.50 -15.64
N VAL A 45 39.47 22.34 -16.72
CA VAL A 45 39.36 23.21 -17.89
C VAL A 45 37.97 22.95 -18.47
N LYS A 46 37.04 23.91 -18.32
CA LYS A 46 35.75 23.89 -19.03
C LYS A 46 36.04 23.70 -20.51
N GLY A 47 35.62 22.56 -21.06
CA GLY A 47 35.77 22.23 -22.48
C GLY A 47 36.75 21.09 -22.79
N ALA A 48 37.56 20.62 -21.84
CA ALA A 48 38.29 19.38 -21.99
C ALA A 48 37.50 18.25 -21.32
N ILE A 49 36.89 17.40 -22.14
CA ILE A 49 36.45 16.06 -21.72
C ILE A 49 37.63 15.46 -20.94
N ALA A 50 37.40 15.14 -19.67
CA ALA A 50 38.34 14.32 -18.93
C ALA A 50 38.71 13.14 -19.83
N PRO A 51 39.98 12.86 -20.14
CA PRO A 51 40.35 11.63 -20.80
C PRO A 51 40.17 10.50 -19.76
N GLN A 52 38.93 10.21 -19.40
CA GLN A 52 38.55 8.91 -18.93
C GLN A 52 38.51 8.05 -20.18
N VAL A 53 39.27 6.96 -20.14
CA VAL A 53 39.43 5.96 -21.20
C VAL A 53 40.35 6.38 -22.35
N ILE A 54 41.54 6.90 -22.02
CA ILE A 54 42.72 6.41 -22.75
C ILE A 54 43.00 5.02 -22.17
N SER A 55 43.09 4.04 -23.07
CA SER A 55 43.52 2.65 -22.90
C SER A 55 44.16 2.31 -21.54
N PRO A 56 43.90 1.10 -20.98
CA PRO A 56 44.68 0.59 -19.85
C PRO A 56 46.11 0.33 -20.35
N ARG A 57 46.89 1.40 -20.53
CA ARG A 57 48.33 1.35 -20.45
C ARG A 57 48.57 0.76 -19.08
N ARG A 58 48.99 -0.50 -19.06
CA ARG A 58 49.47 -1.21 -17.88
C ARG A 58 50.34 -0.22 -17.12
N VAL A 59 49.78 0.41 -16.09
CA VAL A 59 50.57 1.01 -15.04
C VAL A 59 51.22 -0.22 -14.43
N PRO A 60 52.52 -0.45 -14.60
CA PRO A 60 53.14 -1.54 -13.87
C PRO A 60 52.83 -1.25 -12.40
N SER A 61 52.19 -2.19 -11.71
CA SER A 61 52.12 -2.17 -10.26
C SER A 61 53.56 -2.21 -9.77
N VAL A 62 54.18 -1.05 -9.63
CA VAL A 62 55.49 -0.95 -9.00
C VAL A 62 55.21 -1.28 -7.54
N PRO A 63 55.72 -2.39 -6.99
CA PRO A 63 55.33 -2.88 -5.67
C PRO A 63 55.68 -1.92 -4.52
N LEU A 64 56.35 -0.79 -4.85
CA LEU A 64 56.97 0.13 -3.92
C LEU A 64 56.26 1.49 -3.82
N ALA A 65 55.24 1.81 -4.63
CA ALA A 65 54.58 3.11 -4.55
C ALA A 65 53.17 3.21 -5.18
N ASP A 66 52.35 4.09 -4.64
CA ASP A 66 51.02 4.45 -5.14
C ASP A 66 51.06 5.77 -5.92
N TYR A 67 50.43 5.82 -7.10
CA TYR A 67 50.37 7.06 -7.89
C TYR A 67 49.43 8.08 -7.24
N THR A 68 49.90 9.31 -7.01
CA THR A 68 49.13 10.33 -6.27
C THR A 68 48.26 11.21 -7.16
N GLY A 69 48.52 11.24 -8.46
CA GLY A 69 47.88 12.20 -9.39
C GLY A 69 48.47 13.61 -9.33
N GLU A 70 49.46 13.87 -8.47
CA GLU A 70 50.15 15.16 -8.39
C GLU A 70 51.26 15.26 -9.45
N VAL A 71 51.39 16.45 -10.06
CA VAL A 71 52.42 16.75 -11.07
C VAL A 71 53.12 18.04 -10.72
N MET A 72 54.46 18.02 -10.65
CA MET A 72 55.28 19.20 -10.42
C MET A 72 55.94 19.63 -11.73
N MET A 73 55.59 20.83 -12.19
CA MET A 73 56.12 21.40 -13.43
C MET A 73 57.32 22.30 -13.13
N VAL A 74 58.48 21.96 -13.69
CA VAL A 74 59.69 22.80 -13.60
C VAL A 74 59.96 23.39 -14.98
N LYS A 75 59.86 24.72 -15.08
CA LYS A 75 60.23 25.45 -16.30
C LYS A 75 61.74 25.34 -16.52
N GLY A 76 62.13 24.84 -17.69
CA GLY A 76 63.54 24.77 -18.07
C GLY A 76 64.11 26.17 -18.27
N LYS A 77 65.33 26.41 -17.79
CA LYS A 77 66.13 27.61 -18.10
C LYS A 77 67.33 27.21 -18.96
N GLY A 78 67.78 28.10 -19.85
CA GLY A 78 68.98 27.88 -20.69
C GLY A 78 68.81 26.79 -21.77
N GLY A 79 67.74 26.85 -22.56
CA GLY A 79 67.51 25.92 -23.69
C GLY A 79 67.06 24.50 -23.32
N ARG A 80 66.84 24.22 -22.03
CA ARG A 80 66.32 22.94 -21.55
C ARG A 80 64.79 22.87 -21.66
N PRO A 81 64.20 21.71 -22.01
CA PRO A 81 62.75 21.55 -22.05
C PRO A 81 62.15 21.65 -20.65
N ASN A 82 60.87 22.04 -20.59
CA ASN A 82 60.09 21.97 -19.35
C ASN A 82 60.03 20.51 -18.89
N THR A 83 60.23 20.28 -17.58
CA THR A 83 60.22 18.95 -16.99
C THR A 83 58.96 18.77 -16.15
N GLU A 84 58.20 17.71 -16.36
CA GLU A 84 57.06 17.33 -15.52
C GLU A 84 57.50 16.20 -14.60
N TYR A 85 57.43 16.40 -13.29
CA TYR A 85 57.67 15.34 -12.32
C TYR A 85 56.34 14.75 -11.87
N LEU A 86 56.11 13.48 -12.20
CA LEU A 86 55.02 12.70 -11.65
C LEU A 86 55.37 12.27 -10.22
N ILE A 87 54.46 12.48 -9.29
CA ILE A 87 54.66 12.14 -7.88
C ILE A 87 53.96 10.82 -7.56
N TYR A 88 54.68 9.97 -6.83
CA TYR A 88 54.18 8.72 -6.27
C TYR A 88 54.40 8.73 -4.75
N ASN A 89 53.47 8.20 -3.96
CA ASN A 89 53.67 7.96 -2.54
C ASN A 89 54.39 6.61 -2.38
N ALA A 90 55.64 6.62 -1.91
CA ALA A 90 56.35 5.39 -1.65
C ALA A 90 55.73 4.66 -0.45
N ARG A 91 55.63 3.33 -0.54
CA ARG A 91 55.20 2.45 0.56
C ARG A 91 56.36 2.06 1.46
N VAL A 92 57.59 2.23 1.00
CA VAL A 92 58.83 1.91 1.72
C VAL A 92 59.54 3.21 2.09
N PRO A 93 60.09 3.34 3.31
CA PRO A 93 60.93 4.49 3.67
C PRO A 93 62.15 4.61 2.77
N CYS A 94 62.59 5.85 2.50
CA CYS A 94 63.85 6.05 1.78
C CYS A 94 65.05 5.61 2.62
N ILE A 95 66.18 5.34 1.97
CA ILE A 95 67.43 4.91 2.63
C ILE A 95 67.81 5.88 3.76
N ARG A 96 67.65 7.19 3.52
CA ARG A 96 67.90 8.23 4.53
C ARG A 96 66.96 8.13 5.74
N ALA A 97 65.68 7.81 5.52
CA ALA A 97 64.70 7.65 6.60
C ALA A 97 64.99 6.40 7.45
N VAL A 98 65.38 5.30 6.81
CA VAL A 98 65.82 4.07 7.50
C VAL A 98 67.05 4.36 8.36
N ASN A 99 68.05 5.06 7.83
CA ASN A 99 69.24 5.44 8.59
C ASN A 99 68.91 6.38 9.77
N LEU A 100 67.95 7.29 9.59
CA LEU A 100 67.49 8.17 10.67
C LEU A 100 66.76 7.39 11.76
N GLN A 101 65.95 6.39 11.40
CA GLN A 101 65.28 5.49 12.35
C GLN A 101 66.31 4.66 13.12
N LEU A 102 67.28 4.04 12.44
CA LEU A 102 68.37 3.29 13.09
C LEU A 102 69.20 4.17 14.05
N MET A 103 69.47 5.43 13.69
CA MET A 103 70.15 6.36 14.59
C MET A 103 69.30 6.76 15.81
N LYS A 104 67.98 6.93 15.62
CA LYS A 104 67.04 7.21 16.71
C LYS A 104 66.89 6.00 17.63
N GLU A 105 66.83 4.80 17.08
CA GLU A 105 66.78 3.54 17.81
C GLU A 105 68.07 3.30 18.58
N ARG A 106 69.25 3.51 17.99
CA ARG A 106 70.52 3.47 18.74
C ARG A 106 70.56 4.50 19.86
N ARG A 107 70.10 5.73 19.62
CA ARG A 107 69.96 6.74 20.70
C ARG A 107 68.95 6.33 21.77
N ARG A 108 67.87 5.65 21.38
CA ARG A 108 66.85 5.15 22.30
C ARG A 108 67.38 3.99 23.12
N GLN A 109 68.10 3.05 22.52
CA GLN A 109 68.80 1.96 23.20
C GLN A 109 69.84 2.50 24.19
N CYS A 110 70.66 3.48 23.80
CA CYS A 110 71.58 4.13 24.75
C CYS A 110 70.86 4.86 25.90
N LYS A 111 69.65 5.41 25.66
CA LYS A 111 68.81 6.02 26.71
C LYS A 111 68.12 4.97 27.58
N GLU A 112 67.66 3.87 27.00
CA GLU A 112 67.04 2.74 27.71
C GLU A 112 68.08 1.97 28.53
N GLU A 113 69.32 1.83 28.06
CA GLU A 113 70.47 1.33 28.84
C GLU A 113 70.85 2.29 29.98
N ALA A 114 70.70 3.61 29.78
CA ALA A 114 70.89 4.61 30.83
C ALA A 114 69.75 4.64 31.86
N VAL A 115 68.52 4.36 31.44
CA VAL A 115 67.31 4.30 32.29
C VAL A 115 67.18 2.94 33.00
N SER A 116 67.67 1.85 32.40
CA SER A 116 67.70 0.50 33.01
C SER A 116 68.67 0.38 34.19
N ARG A 117 69.46 1.42 34.50
CA ARG A 117 70.24 1.51 35.75
C ARG A 117 69.43 2.04 36.95
N MET A 118 68.18 2.42 36.76
CA MET A 118 67.29 2.91 37.82
C MET A 118 65.93 2.19 37.72
N SER A 119 65.82 0.98 38.28
CA SER A 119 64.51 0.34 38.53
C SER A 119 63.90 0.94 39.82
N PRO A 120 62.56 1.07 39.93
CA PRO A 120 61.75 -0.12 40.25
C PRO A 120 60.37 -0.18 39.57
N ASP A 121 60.13 -1.29 38.88
CA ASP A 121 58.82 -1.75 38.40
C ASP A 121 58.19 -2.71 39.42
N THR A 122 57.17 -2.25 40.15
CA THR A 122 56.17 -3.13 40.80
C THR A 122 54.79 -2.47 40.96
N PHE A 123 54.68 -1.13 40.92
CA PHE A 123 53.40 -0.43 41.15
C PHE A 123 52.50 -0.25 39.92
N LEU A 124 53.04 -0.38 38.69
CA LEU A 124 52.29 -0.13 37.44
C LEU A 124 51.48 -1.32 36.93
N ILE A 125 51.75 -2.54 37.42
CA ILE A 125 51.09 -3.76 36.94
C ILE A 125 49.71 -3.93 37.62
N GLN A 126 49.59 -3.59 38.90
CA GLN A 126 48.32 -3.74 39.64
C GLN A 126 47.23 -2.72 39.25
N THR A 127 47.60 -1.56 38.70
CA THR A 127 46.62 -0.53 38.29
C THR A 127 45.93 -0.89 36.97
N ARG A 128 46.63 -1.49 36.01
CA ARG A 128 46.04 -1.90 34.71
C ARG A 128 45.00 -3.03 34.85
N GLU A 129 45.27 -4.02 35.71
CA GLU A 129 44.33 -5.13 35.93
C GLU A 129 43.04 -4.67 36.64
N ARG A 130 43.15 -3.67 37.54
CA ARG A 130 41.97 -3.07 38.19
C ARG A 130 41.09 -2.27 37.23
N ASP A 131 41.69 -1.54 36.30
CA ASP A 131 40.96 -0.76 35.30
C ASP A 131 40.24 -1.66 34.29
N GLU A 132 40.85 -2.77 33.89
CA GLU A 132 40.20 -3.76 33.02
C GLU A 132 39.01 -4.46 33.71
N LEU A 133 39.14 -4.80 34.99
CA LEU A 133 38.05 -5.37 35.78
C LEU A 133 36.90 -4.36 35.98
N ALA A 134 37.22 -3.09 36.24
CA ALA A 134 36.20 -2.03 36.34
C ALA A 134 35.47 -1.82 35.01
N ARG A 135 36.21 -1.87 33.88
CA ARG A 135 35.63 -1.75 32.54
C ARG A 135 34.74 -2.93 32.18
N ARG A 136 35.11 -4.16 32.55
CA ARG A 136 34.28 -5.36 32.37
C ARG A 136 32.99 -5.28 33.18
N ARG A 137 33.07 -4.91 34.46
CA ARG A 137 31.89 -4.71 35.32
C ARG A 137 30.96 -3.61 34.79
N LEU A 138 31.52 -2.50 34.30
CA LEU A 138 30.73 -1.44 33.69
C LEU A 138 30.02 -1.91 32.42
N LEU A 139 30.69 -2.69 31.57
CA LEU A 139 30.09 -3.24 30.35
C LEU A 139 29.00 -4.26 30.65
N GLU A 140 29.19 -5.13 31.64
CA GLU A 140 28.17 -6.07 32.11
C GLU A 140 26.96 -5.33 32.67
N HIS A 141 27.19 -4.27 33.44
CA HIS A 141 26.11 -3.44 33.99
C HIS A 141 25.35 -2.69 32.88
N LEU A 142 26.05 -2.13 31.89
CA LEU A 142 25.43 -1.50 30.72
C LEU A 142 24.66 -2.50 29.85
N GLN A 143 25.16 -3.73 29.69
CA GLN A 143 24.43 -4.79 29.01
C GLN A 143 23.17 -5.19 29.79
N HIS A 144 23.24 -5.26 31.12
CA HIS A 144 22.07 -5.51 31.96
C HIS A 144 21.02 -4.41 31.80
N ILE A 145 21.43 -3.14 31.90
CA ILE A 145 20.54 -1.98 31.71
C ILE A 145 19.91 -1.98 30.32
N ASN A 146 20.66 -2.32 29.27
CA ASN A 146 20.11 -2.43 27.92
C ASN A 146 19.07 -3.55 27.80
N ARG A 147 19.31 -4.71 28.43
CA ARG A 147 18.35 -5.82 28.44
C ARG A 147 17.09 -5.43 29.22
N GLU A 148 17.23 -4.79 30.37
CA GLU A 148 16.08 -4.27 31.15
C GLU A 148 15.31 -3.20 30.38
N GLN A 149 15.99 -2.27 29.70
CA GLN A 149 15.31 -1.28 28.85
C GLN A 149 14.60 -1.93 27.66
N ALA A 150 15.19 -2.95 27.05
CA ALA A 150 14.54 -3.71 25.98
C ALA A 150 13.29 -4.44 26.50
N GLN A 151 13.38 -5.08 27.66
CA GLN A 151 12.23 -5.72 28.32
C GLN A 151 11.14 -4.72 28.66
N ARG A 152 11.47 -3.58 29.28
CA ARG A 152 10.51 -2.51 29.57
C ARG A 152 9.82 -1.97 28.33
N LYS A 153 10.53 -1.85 27.20
CA LYS A 153 9.92 -1.45 25.92
C LYS A 153 8.96 -2.50 25.36
N VAL A 154 9.22 -3.78 25.58
CA VAL A 154 8.28 -4.85 25.18
C VAL A 154 7.04 -4.80 26.08
N GLU A 155 7.22 -4.70 27.40
CA GLU A 155 6.10 -4.56 28.34
C GLU A 155 5.25 -3.31 28.08
N GLU A 156 5.87 -2.17 27.76
CA GLU A 156 5.16 -0.94 27.43
C GLU A 156 4.34 -1.09 26.14
N LYS A 157 4.89 -1.74 25.11
CA LYS A 157 4.15 -2.08 23.88
C LYS A 157 2.98 -3.05 24.15
N GLU A 158 3.16 -4.02 25.05
CA GLU A 158 2.09 -4.93 25.44
C GLU A 158 0.99 -4.20 26.21
N ARG A 159 1.34 -3.30 27.13
CA ARG A 159 0.38 -2.44 27.85
C ARG A 159 -0.35 -1.49 26.90
N GLU A 160 0.34 -0.89 25.93
CA GLU A 160 -0.30 -0.07 24.89
C GLU A 160 -1.26 -0.90 24.04
N ARG A 161 -0.88 -2.12 23.67
CA ARG A 161 -1.75 -3.03 22.93
C ARG A 161 -2.99 -3.40 23.74
N GLN A 162 -2.83 -3.69 25.03
CA GLN A 162 -3.96 -3.95 25.94
C GLN A 162 -4.89 -2.73 26.03
N ARG A 163 -4.35 -1.53 26.22
CA ARG A 163 -5.16 -0.29 26.23
C ARG A 163 -5.92 -0.07 24.93
N ARG A 164 -5.30 -0.34 23.77
CA ARG A 164 -6.00 -0.24 22.48
C ARG A 164 -7.14 -1.25 22.37
N LEU A 165 -6.90 -2.49 22.79
CA LEU A 165 -7.94 -3.52 22.82
C LEU A 165 -9.07 -3.15 23.79
N GLU A 166 -8.76 -2.58 24.95
CA GLU A 166 -9.77 -2.08 25.91
C GLU A 166 -10.63 -0.97 25.31
N VAL A 167 -10.01 -0.02 24.57
CA VAL A 167 -10.73 1.05 23.86
C VAL A 167 -11.61 0.47 22.75
N GLU A 168 -11.08 -0.43 21.91
CA GLU A 168 -11.85 -1.09 20.84
C GLU A 168 -13.04 -1.88 21.41
N VAL A 169 -12.84 -2.59 22.52
CA VAL A 169 -13.93 -3.31 23.22
C VAL A 169 -14.95 -2.33 23.79
N ALA A 170 -14.53 -1.19 24.35
CA ALA A 170 -15.43 -0.16 24.85
C ALA A 170 -16.25 0.48 23.72
N GLU A 171 -15.63 0.76 22.57
CA GLU A 171 -16.31 1.26 21.37
C GLU A 171 -17.35 0.25 20.85
N ILE A 172 -16.99 -1.03 20.77
CA ILE A 172 -17.93 -2.08 20.36
C ILE A 172 -19.10 -2.18 21.35
N LYS A 173 -18.86 -2.06 22.66
CA LYS A 173 -19.92 -2.04 23.67
C LYS A 173 -20.82 -0.81 23.51
N ALA A 174 -20.25 0.38 23.29
CA ALA A 174 -21.02 1.59 23.05
C ALA A 174 -21.92 1.48 21.80
N VAL A 175 -21.38 0.93 20.69
CA VAL A 175 -22.16 0.68 19.47
C VAL A 175 -23.30 -0.32 19.73
N LYS A 176 -23.04 -1.40 20.48
CA LYS A 176 -24.08 -2.36 20.87
C LYS A 176 -25.16 -1.75 21.75
N GLU A 177 -24.79 -0.88 22.68
CA GLU A 177 -25.74 -0.16 23.55
C GLU A 177 -26.59 0.84 22.77
N VAL A 178 -26.00 1.56 21.80
CA VAL A 178 -26.74 2.45 20.90
C VAL A 178 -27.73 1.65 20.05
N ALA A 179 -27.28 0.56 19.43
CA ALA A 179 -28.14 -0.32 18.65
C ALA A 179 -29.29 -0.94 19.49
N ALA A 180 -29.02 -1.31 20.75
CA ALA A 180 -30.05 -1.80 21.67
C ALA A 180 -31.08 -0.72 22.03
N LYS A 181 -30.65 0.53 22.25
CA LYS A 181 -31.54 1.67 22.51
C LYS A 181 -32.40 2.01 21.29
N GLU A 182 -31.83 1.97 20.09
CA GLU A 182 -32.55 2.17 18.83
C GLU A 182 -33.58 1.06 18.58
N ALA A 183 -33.22 -0.20 18.85
CA ALA A 183 -34.15 -1.33 18.76
C ALA A 183 -35.31 -1.18 19.76
N ALA A 184 -35.04 -0.77 21.00
CA ALA A 184 -36.08 -0.51 22.00
C ALA A 184 -37.00 0.65 21.57
N ALA A 185 -36.45 1.74 21.04
CA ALA A 185 -37.23 2.87 20.52
C ALA A 185 -38.10 2.47 19.32
N LEU A 186 -37.59 1.61 18.43
CA LEU A 186 -38.36 1.05 17.30
C LEU A 186 -39.52 0.17 17.78
N VAL A 187 -39.33 -0.63 18.83
CA VAL A 187 -40.41 -1.43 19.42
C VAL A 187 -41.50 -0.52 20.01
N ILE A 188 -41.11 0.54 20.73
CA ILE A 188 -42.06 1.51 21.28
C ILE A 188 -42.83 2.22 20.16
N LYS A 189 -42.15 2.67 19.10
CA LYS A 189 -42.80 3.27 17.92
C LYS A 189 -43.80 2.32 17.27
N LYS A 190 -43.43 1.06 17.04
CA LYS A 190 -44.33 0.05 16.48
C LYS A 190 -45.52 -0.25 17.38
N GLN A 191 -45.35 -0.24 18.70
CA GLN A 191 -46.46 -0.37 19.64
C GLN A 191 -47.39 0.85 19.58
N ALA A 192 -46.85 2.06 19.51
CA ALA A 192 -47.64 3.28 19.34
C ALA A 192 -48.41 3.29 18.01
N GLU A 193 -47.78 2.87 16.91
CA GLU A 193 -48.44 2.71 15.60
C GLU A 193 -49.57 1.67 15.65
N ARG A 194 -49.37 0.54 16.34
CA ARG A 194 -50.42 -0.47 16.54
C ARG A 194 -51.58 0.07 17.37
N GLN A 195 -51.30 0.84 18.42
CA GLN A 195 -52.33 1.48 19.23
C GLN A 195 -53.08 2.57 18.43
N ALA A 196 -52.38 3.35 17.60
CA ALA A 196 -53.00 4.31 16.70
C ALA A 196 -53.93 3.62 15.70
N MET A 197 -53.47 2.54 15.05
CA MET A 197 -54.31 1.72 14.15
C MET A 197 -55.52 1.12 14.85
N GLN A 198 -55.39 0.68 16.11
CA GLN A 198 -56.53 0.20 16.90
C GLN A 198 -57.52 1.32 17.22
N ARG A 199 -57.04 2.52 17.55
CA ARG A 199 -57.89 3.70 17.76
C ARG A 199 -58.60 4.10 16.46
N ASP A 200 -57.89 4.14 15.33
CA ASP A 200 -58.49 4.45 14.03
C ASP A 200 -59.55 3.42 13.62
N LEU A 201 -59.35 2.14 13.95
CA LEU A 201 -60.36 1.09 13.74
C LEU A 201 -61.57 1.26 14.65
N LEU A 202 -61.37 1.64 15.92
CA LEU A 202 -62.47 1.93 16.85
C LEU A 202 -63.23 3.18 16.41
N ASP A 203 -62.54 4.25 16.05
CA ASP A 203 -63.12 5.48 15.51
C ASP A 203 -63.87 5.21 14.21
N ALA A 204 -63.35 4.36 13.32
CA ALA A 204 -64.06 3.96 12.10
C ALA A 204 -65.31 3.11 12.41
N MET A 205 -65.26 2.25 13.44
CA MET A 205 -66.42 1.49 13.90
C MET A 205 -67.45 2.39 14.58
N GLU A 206 -67.02 3.40 15.33
CA GLU A 206 -67.89 4.41 15.96
C GLU A 206 -68.51 5.33 14.92
N ARG A 207 -67.74 5.81 13.93
CA ARG A 207 -68.27 6.53 12.77
C ARG A 207 -69.29 5.69 12.01
N LYS A 208 -69.04 4.41 11.78
CA LYS A 208 -70.05 3.51 11.19
C LYS A 208 -71.29 3.33 12.06
N LYS A 209 -71.16 3.35 13.38
CA LYS A 209 -72.31 3.31 14.30
C LYS A 209 -73.09 4.64 14.30
N GLN A 210 -72.40 5.77 14.24
CA GLN A 210 -73.00 7.10 14.11
C GLN A 210 -73.68 7.24 12.75
N GLU A 211 -73.02 6.86 11.67
CA GLU A 211 -73.61 6.77 10.32
C GLU A 211 -74.82 5.83 10.32
N ALA A 212 -74.78 4.67 10.98
CA ALA A 212 -75.95 3.79 11.11
C ALA A 212 -77.09 4.41 11.96
N ALA A 213 -76.78 5.24 12.95
CA ALA A 213 -77.76 5.96 13.76
C ALA A 213 -78.36 7.17 13.01
N ASP A 214 -77.56 7.89 12.22
CA ASP A 214 -77.98 8.98 11.36
C ASP A 214 -78.77 8.47 10.15
N VAL A 215 -78.39 7.29 9.64
CA VAL A 215 -79.14 6.54 8.63
C VAL A 215 -80.48 6.06 9.20
N ASN A 216 -80.60 5.68 10.48
CA ASN A 216 -81.90 5.38 11.10
C ASN A 216 -82.82 6.61 11.23
N ASN A 217 -82.29 7.83 11.35
CA ASN A 217 -83.10 9.05 11.40
C ASN A 217 -83.51 9.56 10.00
N HIS A 218 -82.75 9.22 8.95
CA HIS A 218 -83.09 9.57 7.56
C HIS A 218 -83.79 8.44 6.78
N LEU A 219 -83.73 7.18 7.23
CA LEU A 219 -84.43 6.04 6.62
C LEU A 219 -85.87 5.83 7.12
N ALA A 220 -86.34 6.60 8.11
CA ALA A 220 -87.75 6.58 8.49
C ALA A 220 -88.70 7.05 7.37
N LEU A 221 -88.17 7.58 6.26
CA LEU A 221 -88.96 8.03 5.13
C LEU A 221 -88.89 7.17 3.87
N GLU A 222 -87.94 6.25 3.70
CA GLU A 222 -87.92 5.35 2.52
C GLU A 222 -86.78 4.33 2.66
N CYS A 223 -87.05 3.11 3.14
CA CYS A 223 -86.14 1.99 2.93
C CYS A 223 -86.91 0.71 2.64
N ALA A 224 -86.94 0.35 1.35
CA ALA A 224 -87.24 -1.01 0.93
C ALA A 224 -86.03 -1.91 1.21
N ALA A 225 -86.29 -3.13 1.68
CA ALA A 225 -85.31 -4.01 2.32
C ALA A 225 -84.25 -4.60 1.37
N PHE A 226 -84.34 -4.38 0.05
CA PHE A 226 -83.35 -4.88 -0.90
C PHE A 226 -83.04 -3.89 -2.03
N PRO A 227 -81.81 -3.89 -2.60
CA PRO A 227 -81.36 -2.92 -3.62
C PRO A 227 -82.13 -2.92 -4.95
N TRP A 228 -83.05 -3.88 -5.15
CA TRP A 228 -83.89 -4.04 -6.35
C TRP A 228 -85.32 -3.53 -6.15
N ASP A 229 -85.71 -3.19 -4.92
CA ASP A 229 -87.08 -2.71 -4.60
C ASP A 229 -87.24 -1.20 -4.82
N ASN A 230 -86.14 -0.48 -5.10
CA ASN A 230 -86.23 0.89 -5.57
C ASN A 230 -86.56 0.87 -7.06
N ALA A 231 -87.70 1.47 -7.43
CA ALA A 231 -88.08 1.68 -8.82
C ALA A 231 -86.87 2.23 -9.60
N PRO A 232 -86.57 1.68 -10.78
CA PRO A 232 -85.34 2.02 -11.49
C PRO A 232 -85.30 3.54 -11.72
N PRO A 233 -84.25 4.26 -11.24
CA PRO A 233 -84.14 5.67 -11.57
C PRO A 233 -84.18 5.82 -13.09
N ASN A 234 -84.92 6.84 -13.54
CA ASN A 234 -85.02 7.23 -14.94
C ASN A 234 -83.65 7.05 -15.63
N GLU A 235 -83.61 6.42 -16.82
CA GLU A 235 -82.34 6.04 -17.46
C GLU A 235 -81.33 7.20 -17.54
N ALA A 236 -81.80 8.44 -17.68
CA ALA A 236 -81.00 9.65 -17.63
C ALA A 236 -80.21 9.80 -16.31
N LYS A 237 -80.86 9.62 -15.15
CA LYS A 237 -80.21 9.72 -13.83
C LYS A 237 -79.23 8.56 -13.59
N ARG A 238 -79.52 7.36 -14.11
CA ARG A 238 -78.58 6.23 -14.08
C ARG A 238 -77.33 6.51 -14.90
N ARG A 239 -77.50 7.06 -16.10
CA ARG A 239 -76.38 7.46 -16.98
C ARG A 239 -75.54 8.56 -16.34
N GLU A 240 -76.16 9.59 -15.76
CA GLU A 240 -75.45 10.65 -15.03
C GLU A 240 -74.65 10.12 -13.84
N MET A 241 -75.22 9.20 -13.06
CA MET A 241 -74.51 8.57 -11.93
C MET A 241 -73.36 7.67 -12.39
N CYS A 242 -73.54 6.92 -13.48
CA CYS A 242 -72.44 6.13 -14.05
C CYS A 242 -71.33 7.02 -14.62
N LEU A 243 -71.67 8.13 -15.28
CA LEU A 243 -70.70 9.09 -15.80
C LEU A 243 -69.93 9.78 -14.67
N SER A 244 -70.60 10.17 -13.59
CA SER A 244 -69.93 10.78 -12.43
C SER A 244 -68.99 9.80 -11.71
N LEU A 245 -69.35 8.51 -11.63
CA LEU A 245 -68.47 7.46 -11.11
C LEU A 245 -67.28 7.18 -12.03
N LEU A 246 -67.46 7.28 -13.35
CA LEU A 246 -66.36 7.17 -14.32
C LEU A 246 -65.41 8.36 -14.19
N ASP A 247 -65.93 9.58 -14.09
CA ASP A 247 -65.13 10.80 -13.90
C ASP A 247 -64.38 10.77 -12.56
N ALA A 248 -65.01 10.31 -11.48
CA ALA A 248 -64.36 10.12 -10.19
C ALA A 248 -63.23 9.09 -10.26
N ASN A 249 -63.43 7.97 -10.98
CA ASN A 249 -62.39 6.97 -11.18
C ASN A 249 -61.23 7.50 -12.03
N GLN A 250 -61.51 8.34 -13.04
CA GLN A 250 -60.48 8.98 -13.84
C GLN A 250 -59.63 9.93 -12.99
N LYS A 251 -60.27 10.79 -12.19
CA LYS A 251 -59.57 11.69 -11.25
C LYS A 251 -58.69 10.93 -10.25
N LEU A 252 -59.22 9.85 -9.67
CA LEU A 252 -58.49 9.03 -8.71
C LEU A 252 -57.31 8.27 -9.37
N ALA A 253 -57.45 7.87 -10.64
CA ALA A 253 -56.36 7.28 -11.41
C ALA A 253 -55.26 8.31 -11.76
N GLU A 254 -55.63 9.57 -12.03
CA GLU A 254 -54.69 10.67 -12.24
C GLU A 254 -53.96 11.07 -10.96
N GLU A 255 -54.65 11.17 -9.84
CA GLU A 255 -54.04 11.41 -8.53
C GLU A 255 -53.01 10.33 -8.17
N LYS A 256 -53.35 9.05 -8.36
CA LYS A 256 -52.39 7.94 -8.18
C LYS A 256 -51.21 8.00 -9.13
N LYS A 257 -51.39 8.49 -10.37
CA LYS A 257 -50.27 8.72 -11.30
C LYS A 257 -49.36 9.84 -10.80
N MET A 258 -49.93 10.93 -10.30
CA MET A 258 -49.17 12.07 -9.77
C MET A 258 -48.43 11.69 -8.49
N GLU A 259 -49.05 10.94 -7.59
CA GLU A 259 -48.42 10.42 -6.37
C GLU A 259 -47.24 9.50 -6.70
N ARG A 260 -47.39 8.59 -7.68
CA ARG A 260 -46.28 7.74 -8.15
C ARG A 260 -45.12 8.55 -8.72
N ARG A 261 -45.41 9.61 -9.50
CA ARG A 261 -44.38 10.51 -10.03
C ARG A 261 -43.66 11.29 -8.91
N ALA A 262 -44.40 11.76 -7.91
CA ALA A 262 -43.81 12.43 -6.74
C ALA A 262 -42.86 11.49 -5.97
N ARG A 263 -43.28 10.26 -5.71
CA ARG A 263 -42.43 9.23 -5.06
C ARG A 263 -41.18 8.92 -5.88
N GLN A 264 -41.30 8.78 -7.21
CA GLN A 264 -40.13 8.57 -8.08
C GLN A 264 -39.16 9.76 -8.09
N MET A 265 -39.66 11.00 -7.99
CA MET A 265 -38.83 12.19 -7.89
C MET A 265 -38.12 12.27 -6.54
N GLU A 266 -38.79 11.91 -5.44
CA GLU A 266 -38.18 11.82 -4.12
C GLU A 266 -37.10 10.73 -4.04
N GLU A 267 -37.36 9.54 -4.61
CA GLU A 267 -36.38 8.46 -4.69
C GLU A 267 -35.14 8.90 -5.47
N ARG A 268 -35.32 9.52 -6.64
CA ARG A 268 -34.20 10.08 -7.43
C ARG A 268 -33.43 11.15 -6.66
N ALA A 269 -34.10 12.00 -5.90
CA ALA A 269 -33.44 13.01 -5.08
C ALA A 269 -32.61 12.38 -3.95
N ARG A 270 -33.12 11.31 -3.31
CA ARG A 270 -32.37 10.54 -2.30
C ARG A 270 -31.16 9.83 -2.90
N ASP A 271 -31.30 9.23 -4.08
CA ASP A 271 -30.20 8.57 -4.78
C ASP A 271 -29.10 9.56 -5.18
N LEU A 272 -29.48 10.73 -5.68
CA LEU A 272 -28.52 11.81 -5.99
C LEU A 272 -27.81 12.31 -4.74
N ALA A 273 -28.53 12.52 -3.63
CA ALA A 273 -27.93 12.92 -2.36
C ALA A 273 -26.96 11.85 -1.81
N ALA A 274 -27.28 10.57 -1.96
CA ALA A 274 -26.38 9.47 -1.58
C ALA A 274 -25.11 9.45 -2.44
N LEU A 275 -25.23 9.66 -3.76
CA LEU A 275 -24.08 9.77 -4.66
C LEU A 275 -23.20 10.98 -4.33
N GLU A 276 -23.78 12.12 -3.99
CA GLU A 276 -23.04 13.31 -3.55
C GLU A 276 -22.31 13.09 -2.23
N ALA A 277 -22.93 12.40 -1.27
CA ALA A 277 -22.30 12.03 -0.01
C ALA A 277 -21.07 11.13 -0.24
N VAL A 278 -21.20 10.11 -1.10
CA VAL A 278 -20.08 9.21 -1.46
C VAL A 278 -18.95 9.98 -2.16
N ARG A 279 -19.28 10.91 -3.07
CA ARG A 279 -18.27 11.78 -3.71
C ARG A 279 -17.54 12.66 -2.69
N ALA A 280 -18.28 13.24 -1.74
CA ALA A 280 -17.68 14.06 -0.68
C ALA A 280 -16.77 13.24 0.26
N GLU A 281 -17.10 11.98 0.54
CA GLU A 281 -16.23 11.07 1.30
C GLU A 281 -14.95 10.73 0.52
N MET A 282 -15.06 10.38 -0.76
CA MET A 282 -13.91 10.13 -1.63
C MET A 282 -12.97 11.34 -1.70
N GLU A 283 -13.50 12.55 -1.87
CA GLU A 283 -12.68 13.78 -1.86
C GLU A 283 -11.99 14.01 -0.50
N ARG A 284 -12.66 13.70 0.62
CA ARG A 284 -12.06 13.79 1.96
C ARG A 284 -10.95 12.75 2.14
N GLU A 285 -11.13 11.54 1.65
CA GLU A 285 -10.09 10.49 1.67
C GLU A 285 -8.88 10.85 0.80
N GLU A 286 -9.11 11.40 -0.39
CA GLU A 286 -8.05 11.90 -1.26
C GLU A 286 -7.24 13.03 -0.58
N ARG A 287 -7.92 13.98 0.07
CA ARG A 287 -7.27 15.03 0.86
C ARG A 287 -6.43 14.45 2.00
N ARG A 288 -6.97 13.50 2.77
CA ARG A 288 -6.23 12.80 3.84
C ARG A 288 -5.03 12.02 3.29
N ALA A 289 -5.15 11.40 2.12
CA ALA A 289 -4.05 10.69 1.47
C ALA A 289 -2.96 11.65 0.99
N LEU A 290 -3.33 12.81 0.46
CA LEU A 290 -2.40 13.88 0.08
C LEU A 290 -1.70 14.48 1.29
N GLU A 291 -2.42 14.73 2.39
CA GLU A 291 -1.85 15.18 3.66
C GLU A 291 -0.88 14.16 4.25
N LYS A 292 -1.22 12.86 4.24
CA LYS A 292 -0.29 11.78 4.62
C LYS A 292 0.96 11.79 3.73
N LYS A 293 0.82 11.96 2.42
CA LYS A 293 1.97 12.05 1.49
C LYS A 293 2.83 13.29 1.78
N ARG A 294 2.22 14.44 2.06
CA ARG A 294 2.93 15.66 2.46
C ARG A 294 3.68 15.45 3.78
N TYR A 295 3.01 14.91 4.79
CA TYR A 295 3.61 14.58 6.08
C TYR A 295 4.78 13.60 5.93
N LEU A 296 4.64 12.54 5.12
CA LEU A 296 5.73 11.60 4.85
C LEU A 296 6.89 12.24 4.07
N CYS A 297 6.62 13.16 3.14
CA CYS A 297 7.66 13.93 2.46
C CYS A 297 8.37 14.89 3.42
N GLU A 298 7.63 15.56 4.31
CA GLU A 298 8.17 16.44 5.34
C GLU A 298 8.97 15.66 6.38
N GLU A 299 8.53 14.46 6.80
CA GLU A 299 9.32 13.56 7.64
C GLU A 299 10.59 13.10 6.94
N ARG A 300 10.54 12.78 5.64
CA ARG A 300 11.75 12.47 4.84
C ARG A 300 12.68 13.66 4.73
N GLN A 301 12.15 14.88 4.64
CA GLN A 301 12.97 16.09 4.64
C GLN A 301 13.53 16.41 6.04
N ARG A 302 12.78 16.18 7.12
CA ARG A 302 13.22 16.38 8.52
C ARG A 302 14.25 15.33 8.93
N SER A 303 14.05 14.06 8.55
CA SER A 303 15.03 12.98 8.73
C SER A 303 16.22 13.09 7.76
N GLY A 304 16.00 13.67 6.57
CA GLY A 304 17.02 14.01 5.58
C GLY A 304 17.86 15.25 5.93
N MET A 305 17.31 16.20 6.69
CA MET A 305 18.06 17.35 7.24
C MET A 305 18.90 17.00 8.47
N GLY A 306 18.63 15.87 9.13
CA GLY A 306 19.48 15.31 10.18
C GLY A 306 20.55 14.32 9.68
N THR A 307 20.51 13.92 8.39
CA THR A 307 21.45 12.95 7.83
C THR A 307 22.01 13.37 6.47
N SER A 308 22.44 14.62 6.36
CA SER A 308 23.71 14.88 5.67
C SER A 308 24.85 14.36 6.54
N VAL A 309 24.86 13.05 6.80
CA VAL A 309 26.10 12.36 7.09
C VAL A 309 26.84 12.39 5.76
N LYS A 310 27.66 13.45 5.58
CA LYS A 310 28.91 13.26 4.86
C LYS A 310 29.43 11.94 5.40
N ALA A 311 29.54 10.93 4.55
CA ALA A 311 30.39 9.79 4.83
C ALA A 311 31.81 10.35 4.96
N ALA A 312 32.10 10.98 6.11
CA ALA A 312 33.40 10.93 6.69
C ALA A 312 33.69 9.44 6.77
N PRO A 313 34.77 8.95 6.15
CA PRO A 313 35.25 7.63 6.51
C PRO A 313 35.43 7.70 8.02
N VAL A 314 34.59 6.97 8.76
CA VAL A 314 34.90 6.63 10.13
C VAL A 314 36.18 5.84 9.99
N VAL A 315 37.30 6.53 10.19
CA VAL A 315 38.55 5.89 10.57
C VAL A 315 38.19 5.24 11.89
N ILE A 316 37.82 3.96 11.81
CA ILE A 316 37.93 3.06 12.95
C ILE A 316 39.43 3.10 13.23
N GLU A 317 39.84 3.93 14.18
CA GLU A 317 41.13 3.78 14.83
C GLU A 317 41.10 2.39 15.44
N THR A 318 41.60 1.43 14.66
CA THR A 318 41.94 0.12 15.13
C THR A 318 43.10 0.35 16.06
N SER A 319 42.78 0.48 17.34
CA SER A 319 43.72 0.22 18.42
C SER A 319 44.40 -1.11 18.08
N ASP A 320 45.69 -1.05 17.78
CA ASP A 320 46.60 -2.14 17.39
C ASP A 320 46.85 -3.15 18.52
N LEU A 321 45.83 -3.49 19.32
CA LEU A 321 45.92 -4.49 20.39
C LEU A 321 44.88 -5.61 20.28
N GLY A 322 44.09 -5.65 19.19
CA GLY A 322 43.11 -6.73 18.95
C GLY A 322 43.41 -7.64 17.75
N SER A 323 44.41 -7.33 16.94
CA SER A 323 44.58 -7.89 15.60
C SER A 323 45.27 -9.26 15.55
N GLU A 324 45.68 -9.82 16.68
CA GLU A 324 46.33 -11.14 16.73
C GLU A 324 45.35 -12.33 16.74
N TRP A 325 44.04 -12.09 16.87
CA TRP A 325 43.05 -13.18 16.93
C TRP A 325 42.57 -13.70 15.57
N PHE A 326 42.86 -12.99 14.48
CA PHE A 326 42.58 -13.49 13.13
C PHE A 326 43.89 -13.92 12.48
N LEU A 327 44.24 -15.19 12.74
CA LEU A 327 45.34 -15.90 12.09
C LEU A 327 45.39 -15.62 10.59
N ARG A 328 46.61 -15.36 10.10
CA ARG A 328 47.00 -15.37 8.69
C ARG A 328 46.36 -16.57 7.99
N THR A 329 45.29 -16.33 7.23
CA THR A 329 44.75 -17.35 6.33
C THR A 329 45.64 -17.41 5.09
N THR A 330 46.33 -18.52 4.93
CA THR A 330 47.07 -18.88 3.72
C THR A 330 46.11 -18.98 2.52
N ARG A 331 46.67 -18.94 1.31
CA ARG A 331 45.95 -18.87 0.04
C ARG A 331 44.94 -20.02 -0.19
N GLU A 332 45.00 -21.07 0.62
CA GLU A 332 44.10 -22.23 0.63
C GLU A 332 42.72 -21.95 1.27
N ASP A 333 42.63 -21.00 2.21
CA ASP A 333 41.38 -20.65 2.90
C ASP A 333 40.39 -19.83 2.06
N ALA A 334 40.86 -19.18 1.01
CA ALA A 334 40.01 -18.42 0.11
C ALA A 334 39.13 -19.34 -0.77
N GLY A 335 39.57 -20.57 -1.02
CA GLY A 335 38.79 -21.61 -1.71
C GLY A 335 37.69 -22.16 -0.81
N VAL A 336 38.07 -22.59 0.40
CA VAL A 336 37.16 -23.16 1.42
C VAL A 336 36.06 -22.16 1.82
N ARG A 337 36.37 -20.86 1.90
CA ARG A 337 35.35 -19.82 2.17
C ARG A 337 34.36 -19.65 1.02
N ARG A 338 34.81 -19.75 -0.24
CA ARG A 338 33.91 -19.66 -1.41
C ARG A 338 33.02 -20.89 -1.53
N GLU A 339 33.55 -22.06 -1.21
CA GLU A 339 32.79 -23.31 -1.16
C GLU A 339 31.75 -23.27 -0.05
N ARG A 340 32.12 -22.88 1.18
CA ARG A 340 31.15 -22.64 2.27
C ARG A 340 30.09 -21.61 1.89
N GLN A 341 30.46 -20.55 1.17
CA GLN A 341 29.49 -19.55 0.73
C GLN A 341 28.52 -20.10 -0.34
N ARG A 342 28.97 -21.00 -1.21
CA ARG A 342 28.11 -21.72 -2.17
C ARG A 342 27.20 -22.70 -1.45
N GLU A 343 27.73 -23.48 -0.50
CA GLU A 343 26.95 -24.41 0.32
C GLU A 343 25.85 -23.68 1.11
N LEU A 344 26.15 -22.52 1.71
CA LEU A 344 25.15 -21.68 2.39
C LEU A 344 24.12 -21.11 1.42
N MET A 345 24.51 -20.76 0.20
CA MET A 345 23.58 -20.27 -0.82
C MET A 345 22.65 -21.39 -1.32
N GLU A 346 23.18 -22.60 -1.52
CA GLU A 346 22.41 -23.77 -1.89
C GLU A 346 21.47 -24.21 -0.75
N ALA A 347 21.94 -24.18 0.49
CA ALA A 347 21.12 -24.45 1.67
C ALA A 347 19.98 -23.42 1.79
N ASN A 348 20.26 -22.12 1.60
CA ASN A 348 19.22 -21.08 1.58
C ASN A 348 18.23 -21.27 0.42
N LYS A 349 18.70 -21.71 -0.75
CA LYS A 349 17.83 -22.01 -1.88
C LYS A 349 16.89 -23.17 -1.58
N ARG A 350 17.40 -24.26 -0.98
CA ARG A 350 16.59 -25.40 -0.53
C ARG A 350 15.56 -24.98 0.52
N LEU A 351 15.97 -24.18 1.52
CA LEU A 351 15.07 -23.65 2.54
C LEU A 351 13.98 -22.74 1.94
N ALA A 352 14.33 -21.92 0.96
CA ALA A 352 13.39 -21.06 0.23
C ALA A 352 12.41 -21.89 -0.62
N GLU A 353 12.85 -22.98 -1.24
CA GLU A 353 11.99 -23.90 -1.98
C GLU A 353 11.06 -24.68 -1.04
N GLU A 354 11.55 -25.15 0.11
CA GLU A 354 10.74 -25.81 1.13
C GLU A 354 9.69 -24.89 1.74
N THR A 355 10.03 -23.63 2.03
CA THR A 355 9.06 -22.64 2.54
C THR A 355 8.01 -22.29 1.48
N ARG A 356 8.38 -22.22 0.20
CA ARG A 356 7.42 -22.05 -0.91
C ARG A 356 6.48 -23.27 -1.03
N LYS A 357 7.02 -24.48 -0.91
CA LYS A 357 6.22 -25.71 -0.90
C LYS A 357 5.24 -25.75 0.28
N ARG A 358 5.71 -25.46 1.51
CA ARG A 358 4.85 -25.39 2.70
C ARG A 358 3.73 -24.36 2.54
N ARG A 359 4.03 -23.18 1.98
CA ARG A 359 3.00 -22.16 1.69
C ARG A 359 1.99 -22.64 0.65
N ALA A 360 2.44 -23.34 -0.39
CA ALA A 360 1.54 -23.91 -1.39
C ALA A 360 0.63 -24.98 -0.77
N GLU A 361 1.18 -25.87 0.06
CA GLU A 361 0.43 -26.88 0.81
C GLU A 361 -0.57 -26.26 1.81
N GLU A 362 -0.19 -25.18 2.49
CA GLU A 362 -1.09 -24.43 3.38
C GLU A 362 -2.27 -23.80 2.60
N VAL A 363 -2.00 -23.21 1.44
CA VAL A 363 -3.04 -22.66 0.56
C VAL A 363 -3.94 -23.77 0.01
N GLU A 364 -3.40 -24.92 -0.38
CA GLU A 364 -4.19 -26.06 -0.82
C GLU A 364 -5.08 -26.61 0.31
N ARG A 365 -4.58 -26.69 1.54
CA ARG A 365 -5.37 -27.06 2.72
C ARG A 365 -6.49 -26.05 3.00
N GLN A 366 -6.23 -24.76 2.87
CA GLN A 366 -7.25 -23.72 3.02
C GLN A 366 -8.35 -23.87 1.97
N ILE A 367 -7.97 -24.08 0.70
CA ILE A 367 -8.94 -24.30 -0.39
C ILE A 367 -9.76 -25.58 -0.14
N GLN A 368 -9.15 -26.64 0.40
CA GLN A 368 -9.87 -27.87 0.76
C GLN A 368 -10.88 -27.62 1.89
N GLN A 369 -10.48 -26.91 2.94
CA GLN A 369 -11.38 -26.54 4.05
C GLN A 369 -12.54 -25.66 3.56
N GLU A 370 -12.28 -24.67 2.70
CA GLU A 370 -13.34 -23.84 2.11
C GLU A 370 -14.32 -24.67 1.28
N ARG A 371 -13.83 -25.65 0.52
CA ARG A 371 -14.68 -26.57 -0.25
C ARG A 371 -15.53 -27.44 0.67
N GLU A 372 -14.98 -27.95 1.76
CA GLU A 372 -15.71 -28.74 2.75
C GLU A 372 -16.82 -27.92 3.41
N VAL A 373 -16.52 -26.70 3.85
CA VAL A 373 -17.49 -25.76 4.43
C VAL A 373 -18.60 -25.42 3.43
N LEU A 374 -18.26 -25.18 2.16
CA LEU A 374 -19.27 -24.94 1.11
C LEU A 374 -20.16 -26.17 0.88
N GLN A 375 -19.59 -27.38 0.87
CA GLN A 375 -20.38 -28.61 0.75
C GLN A 375 -21.31 -28.82 1.96
N GLU A 376 -20.86 -28.52 3.17
CA GLU A 376 -21.70 -28.58 4.37
C GLU A 376 -22.84 -27.56 4.32
N ALA A 377 -22.55 -26.34 3.87
CA ALA A 377 -23.56 -25.30 3.67
C ALA A 377 -24.61 -25.71 2.63
N GLU A 378 -24.19 -26.31 1.52
CA GLU A 378 -25.12 -26.85 0.50
C GLU A 378 -25.99 -27.98 1.04
N ARG A 379 -25.42 -28.90 1.83
CA ARG A 379 -26.18 -29.98 2.49
C ARG A 379 -27.21 -29.41 3.47
N ALA A 380 -26.81 -28.44 4.29
CA ALA A 380 -27.70 -27.78 5.23
C ALA A 380 -28.83 -27.02 4.51
N TYR A 381 -28.52 -26.36 3.38
CA TYR A 381 -29.52 -25.70 2.55
C TYR A 381 -30.53 -26.70 1.97
N LYS A 382 -30.07 -27.82 1.40
CA LYS A 382 -30.95 -28.86 0.86
C LYS A 382 -31.88 -29.42 1.94
N GLN A 383 -31.34 -29.72 3.12
CA GLN A 383 -32.13 -30.19 4.25
C GLN A 383 -33.20 -29.15 4.64
N ARG A 384 -32.84 -27.86 4.79
CA ARG A 384 -33.83 -26.80 5.09
C ARG A 384 -34.93 -26.72 4.05
N VAL A 385 -34.58 -26.79 2.76
CA VAL A 385 -35.56 -26.80 1.68
C VAL A 385 -36.50 -28.00 1.79
N GLU A 386 -35.98 -29.21 2.07
CA GLU A 386 -36.79 -30.40 2.28
C GLU A 386 -37.73 -30.27 3.49
N TRP A 387 -37.26 -29.69 4.60
CA TRP A 387 -38.07 -29.37 5.78
C TRP A 387 -39.20 -28.40 5.44
N ASP A 388 -38.90 -27.32 4.73
CA ASP A 388 -39.91 -26.33 4.30
C ASP A 388 -40.95 -26.95 3.37
N TRP A 389 -40.54 -27.85 2.46
CA TRP A 389 -41.45 -28.60 1.60
C TRP A 389 -42.34 -29.55 2.39
N ALA A 390 -41.78 -30.26 3.37
CA ALA A 390 -42.54 -31.14 4.25
C ALA A 390 -43.55 -30.37 5.10
N GLU A 391 -43.16 -29.19 5.61
CA GLU A 391 -44.05 -28.32 6.39
C GLU A 391 -45.18 -27.76 5.52
N LYS A 392 -44.89 -27.31 4.30
CA LYS A 392 -45.91 -26.87 3.34
C LYS A 392 -46.90 -27.99 3.00
N ARG A 393 -46.45 -29.24 2.83
CA ARG A 393 -47.35 -30.39 2.64
C ARG A 393 -48.24 -30.60 3.87
N LYS A 394 -47.68 -30.56 5.08
CA LYS A 394 -48.48 -30.68 6.31
C LYS A 394 -49.53 -29.57 6.44
N GLN A 395 -49.18 -28.34 6.07
CA GLN A 395 -50.12 -27.21 6.05
C GLN A 395 -51.22 -27.42 4.99
N GLN A 396 -50.86 -27.89 3.80
CA GLN A 396 -51.84 -28.23 2.76
C GLN A 396 -52.77 -29.38 3.19
N ASP A 397 -52.25 -30.44 3.80
CA ASP A 397 -53.04 -31.55 4.32
C ASP A 397 -53.98 -31.10 5.45
N ALA A 398 -53.53 -30.18 6.31
CA ALA A 398 -54.36 -29.59 7.35
C ALA A 398 -55.52 -28.78 6.75
N LEU A 399 -55.23 -27.91 5.78
CA LEU A 399 -56.25 -27.15 5.05
C LEU A 399 -57.22 -28.06 4.29
N GLN A 400 -56.74 -29.14 3.68
CA GLN A 400 -57.60 -30.12 3.02
C GLN A 400 -58.51 -30.85 4.02
N LYS A 401 -58.00 -31.23 5.19
CA LYS A 401 -58.81 -31.85 6.25
C LYS A 401 -59.87 -30.88 6.79
N GLU A 402 -59.53 -29.61 6.97
CA GLU A 402 -60.51 -28.57 7.36
C GLU A 402 -61.56 -28.33 6.26
N ALA A 403 -61.15 -28.30 4.99
CA ALA A 403 -62.06 -28.21 3.86
C ALA A 403 -63.00 -29.43 3.78
N GLN A 404 -62.51 -30.63 4.05
CA GLN A 404 -63.33 -31.84 4.10
C GLN A 404 -64.31 -31.82 5.29
N LYS A 405 -63.89 -31.36 6.47
CA LYS A 405 -64.78 -31.20 7.63
C LYS A 405 -65.90 -30.18 7.36
N THR A 406 -65.55 -29.01 6.84
CA THR A 406 -66.54 -27.98 6.48
C THR A 406 -67.47 -28.44 5.35
N ALA A 407 -66.98 -29.23 4.39
CA ALA A 407 -67.82 -29.86 3.37
C ALA A 407 -68.77 -30.91 3.96
N ALA A 408 -68.29 -31.74 4.90
CA ALA A 408 -69.11 -32.72 5.61
C ALA A 408 -70.21 -32.04 6.47
N GLU A 409 -69.86 -31.00 7.23
CA GLU A 409 -70.82 -30.20 8.01
C GLU A 409 -71.87 -29.53 7.11
N ARG A 410 -71.48 -29.05 5.93
CA ARG A 410 -72.43 -28.51 4.93
C ARG A 410 -73.34 -29.61 4.37
N HIS A 411 -72.83 -30.80 4.13
CA HIS A 411 -73.64 -31.94 3.67
C HIS A 411 -74.62 -32.41 4.74
N GLU A 412 -74.21 -32.41 6.01
CA GLU A 412 -75.07 -32.76 7.15
C GLU A 412 -76.17 -31.72 7.34
N LYS A 413 -75.84 -30.42 7.29
CA LYS A 413 -76.84 -29.33 7.31
C LYS A 413 -77.82 -29.39 6.13
N LYS A 414 -77.36 -29.79 4.93
CA LYS A 414 -78.22 -30.00 3.76
C LYS A 414 -79.10 -31.26 3.87
N ARG A 415 -78.66 -32.30 4.58
CA ARG A 415 -79.52 -33.46 4.85
C ARG A 415 -80.68 -33.09 5.77
N ILE A 416 -80.40 -32.28 6.79
CA ILE A 416 -81.43 -31.77 7.71
C ILE A 416 -82.44 -30.87 6.96
N SER A 417 -82.01 -30.05 5.99
CA SER A 417 -82.94 -29.23 5.19
C SER A 417 -83.72 -30.02 4.13
N ASN A 418 -83.19 -31.15 3.65
CA ASN A 418 -83.86 -31.98 2.64
C ASN A 418 -84.98 -32.86 3.21
N GLU A 419 -85.05 -33.04 4.54
CA GLU A 419 -86.18 -33.72 5.18
C GLU A 419 -87.43 -32.80 5.20
N ASP A 420 -87.23 -31.48 5.25
CA ASP A 420 -88.32 -30.47 5.23
C ASP A 420 -88.82 -30.09 3.82
N ASP A 421 -88.06 -30.39 2.76
CA ASP A 421 -88.37 -30.00 1.36
C ASP A 421 -89.06 -31.11 0.53
N SER A 422 -89.68 -32.10 1.19
CA SER A 422 -90.36 -33.23 0.54
C SER A 422 -91.71 -32.90 -0.12
N CYS A 423 -92.03 -31.62 -0.35
CA CYS A 423 -93.35 -31.15 -0.84
C CYS A 423 -93.37 -30.39 -2.17
N LEU A 424 -92.27 -30.33 -2.97
CA LEU A 424 -92.24 -29.54 -4.23
C LEU A 424 -91.80 -30.36 -5.47
N PHE A 425 -92.43 -31.51 -5.72
CA PHE A 425 -92.06 -32.44 -6.80
C PHE A 425 -92.82 -32.29 -8.14
N LEU A 426 -93.53 -31.18 -8.41
CA LEU A 426 -94.39 -31.08 -9.60
C LEU A 426 -93.90 -30.18 -10.75
N PHE A 427 -92.70 -29.59 -10.69
CA PHE A 427 -92.14 -28.75 -11.78
C PHE A 427 -90.70 -29.11 -12.23
N GLN A 428 -90.25 -30.36 -12.05
CA GLN A 428 -88.84 -30.72 -12.23
C GLN A 428 -88.35 -30.86 -13.69
N ASP A 429 -89.20 -31.15 -14.68
CA ASP A 429 -88.70 -31.60 -16.00
C ASP A 429 -88.30 -30.46 -16.96
N SER A 430 -88.91 -29.28 -16.86
CA SER A 430 -88.51 -28.09 -17.63
C SER A 430 -87.32 -27.35 -17.00
N CYS A 431 -87.24 -27.31 -15.67
CA CYS A 431 -86.13 -26.71 -14.92
C CYS A 431 -84.81 -27.51 -15.08
N ARG A 432 -84.86 -28.84 -15.15
CA ARG A 432 -83.66 -29.69 -15.24
C ARG A 432 -82.89 -29.53 -16.56
N LYS A 433 -83.57 -29.18 -17.67
CA LYS A 433 -82.90 -28.88 -18.96
C LYS A 433 -82.23 -27.50 -18.92
N ALA A 434 -82.91 -26.49 -18.36
CA ALA A 434 -82.35 -25.15 -18.17
C ALA A 434 -81.15 -25.16 -17.22
N GLU A 435 -81.19 -25.95 -16.14
CA GLU A 435 -80.07 -26.12 -15.21
C GLU A 435 -78.86 -26.82 -15.85
N LYS A 436 -79.09 -27.87 -16.67
CA LYS A 436 -78.00 -28.52 -17.41
C LYS A 436 -77.35 -27.58 -18.42
N GLU A 437 -78.13 -26.74 -19.09
CA GLU A 437 -77.61 -25.74 -20.02
C GLU A 437 -76.83 -24.64 -19.28
N ARG A 438 -77.33 -24.20 -18.13
CA ARG A 438 -76.63 -23.27 -17.25
C ARG A 438 -75.31 -23.85 -16.75
N GLN A 439 -75.29 -25.09 -16.29
CA GLN A 439 -74.07 -25.79 -15.86
C GLN A 439 -73.06 -25.94 -17.00
N ARG A 440 -73.52 -26.22 -18.23
CA ARG A 440 -72.64 -26.25 -19.41
C ARG A 440 -72.05 -24.87 -19.72
N ARG A 441 -72.82 -23.80 -19.62
CA ARG A 441 -72.34 -22.42 -19.82
C ARG A 441 -71.35 -22.00 -18.72
N GLU A 442 -71.61 -22.38 -17.47
CA GLU A 442 -70.70 -22.14 -16.35
C GLU A 442 -69.39 -22.93 -16.51
N GLN A 443 -69.45 -24.18 -16.98
CA GLN A 443 -68.26 -24.99 -17.30
C GLN A 443 -67.42 -24.36 -18.41
N LEU A 444 -68.06 -23.95 -19.52
CA LEU A 444 -67.37 -23.27 -20.62
C LEU A 444 -66.73 -21.95 -20.16
N TYR A 445 -67.45 -21.16 -19.35
CA TYR A 445 -66.91 -19.94 -18.77
C TYR A 445 -65.70 -20.19 -17.87
N CYS A 446 -65.74 -21.23 -17.02
CA CYS A 446 -64.61 -21.63 -16.19
C CYS A 446 -63.42 -22.15 -17.03
N GLU A 447 -63.68 -22.86 -18.13
CA GLU A 447 -62.64 -23.32 -19.06
C GLU A 447 -61.99 -22.15 -19.81
N GLU A 448 -62.79 -21.17 -20.25
CA GLU A 448 -62.29 -19.93 -20.86
C GLU A 448 -61.44 -19.12 -19.88
N LEU A 449 -61.87 -19.00 -18.62
CA LEU A 449 -61.07 -18.35 -17.58
C LEU A 449 -59.74 -19.09 -17.31
N LYS A 450 -59.75 -20.42 -17.25
CA LYS A 450 -58.53 -21.22 -17.10
C LYS A 450 -57.59 -21.00 -18.28
N ARG A 451 -58.09 -21.07 -19.51
CA ARG A 451 -57.32 -20.77 -20.72
C ARG A 451 -56.75 -19.35 -20.69
N GLY A 452 -57.53 -18.36 -20.26
CA GLY A 452 -57.07 -16.97 -20.12
C GLY A 452 -55.93 -16.83 -19.10
N VAL A 453 -56.02 -17.52 -17.97
CA VAL A 453 -54.96 -17.54 -16.95
C VAL A 453 -53.70 -18.24 -17.45
N ASP A 454 -53.85 -19.35 -18.16
CA ASP A 454 -52.70 -20.10 -18.69
C ASP A 454 -52.00 -19.33 -19.81
N MET A 455 -52.74 -18.69 -20.73
CA MET A 455 -52.18 -17.77 -21.73
C MET A 455 -51.48 -16.56 -21.07
N ALA A 456 -52.03 -16.03 -19.97
CA ALA A 456 -51.38 -14.96 -19.21
C ALA A 456 -50.09 -15.43 -18.51
N ARG A 457 -50.01 -16.71 -18.12
CA ARG A 457 -48.80 -17.31 -17.54
C ARG A 457 -47.75 -17.57 -18.61
N GLU A 458 -48.14 -18.09 -19.76
CA GLU A 458 -47.25 -18.32 -20.90
C GLU A 458 -46.67 -17.02 -21.44
N SER A 459 -47.51 -16.00 -21.68
CA SER A 459 -47.02 -14.67 -22.09
C SER A 459 -46.06 -14.04 -21.09
N ARG A 460 -46.26 -14.22 -19.78
CA ARG A 460 -45.31 -13.78 -18.75
C ARG A 460 -44.01 -14.57 -18.77
N ARG A 461 -44.04 -15.88 -19.08
CA ARG A 461 -42.83 -16.69 -19.24
C ARG A 461 -42.05 -16.24 -20.47
N GLU A 462 -42.71 -16.07 -21.60
CA GLU A 462 -42.08 -15.57 -22.83
C GLU A 462 -41.48 -14.16 -22.64
N ALA A 463 -42.18 -13.26 -21.95
CA ALA A 463 -41.65 -11.92 -21.64
C ALA A 463 -40.37 -12.01 -20.80
N LYS A 464 -40.36 -12.84 -19.76
CA LYS A 464 -39.18 -13.07 -18.92
C LYS A 464 -38.02 -13.71 -19.69
N GLU A 465 -38.31 -14.64 -20.59
CA GLU A 465 -37.29 -15.26 -21.45
C GLU A 465 -36.68 -14.24 -22.41
N ARG A 466 -37.50 -13.35 -23.00
CA ARG A 466 -37.01 -12.25 -23.85
C ARG A 466 -36.16 -11.26 -23.06
N GLU A 467 -36.58 -10.88 -21.86
CA GLU A 467 -35.79 -10.02 -20.96
C GLU A 467 -34.46 -10.68 -20.61
N ALA A 468 -34.46 -11.94 -20.20
CA ALA A 468 -33.24 -12.68 -19.88
C ALA A 468 -32.28 -12.80 -21.08
N MET A 469 -32.81 -12.98 -22.30
CA MET A 469 -32.00 -13.00 -23.51
C MET A 469 -31.40 -11.62 -23.84
N GLN A 470 -32.15 -10.54 -23.60
CA GLN A 470 -31.65 -9.17 -23.78
C GLN A 470 -30.58 -8.82 -22.75
N GLU A 471 -30.76 -9.21 -21.48
CA GLU A 471 -29.77 -9.04 -20.42
C GLU A 471 -28.48 -9.79 -20.74
N LYS A 472 -28.57 -11.06 -21.18
CA LYS A 472 -27.39 -11.83 -21.62
C LYS A 472 -26.65 -11.13 -22.74
N LYS A 473 -27.36 -10.64 -23.77
CA LYS A 473 -26.76 -9.89 -24.87
C LYS A 473 -26.07 -8.61 -24.40
N TYR A 474 -26.67 -7.90 -23.43
CA TYR A 474 -26.08 -6.70 -22.85
C TYR A 474 -24.81 -7.02 -22.05
N LEU A 475 -24.81 -8.08 -21.25
CA LEU A 475 -23.64 -8.54 -20.50
C LEU A 475 -22.49 -8.99 -21.44
N GLU A 476 -22.82 -9.68 -22.54
CA GLU A 476 -21.83 -10.04 -23.56
C GLU A 476 -21.21 -8.80 -24.20
N MET A 477 -22.02 -7.79 -24.55
CA MET A 477 -21.52 -6.52 -25.08
C MET A 477 -20.62 -5.78 -24.09
N GLN A 478 -21.01 -5.69 -22.82
CA GLN A 478 -20.17 -5.12 -21.77
C GLN A 478 -18.85 -5.90 -21.60
N GLY A 479 -18.89 -7.23 -21.67
CA GLY A 479 -17.71 -8.08 -21.62
C GLY A 479 -16.75 -7.83 -22.79
N VAL A 480 -17.27 -7.65 -24.01
CA VAL A 480 -16.48 -7.29 -25.18
C VAL A 480 -15.87 -5.89 -25.04
N GLU A 481 -16.63 -4.91 -24.55
CA GLU A 481 -16.13 -3.55 -24.32
C GLU A 481 -15.03 -3.51 -23.25
N ALA A 482 -15.21 -4.22 -22.13
CA ALA A 482 -14.20 -4.34 -21.08
C ALA A 482 -12.90 -4.96 -21.63
N ARG A 483 -12.99 -6.01 -22.45
CA ARG A 483 -11.82 -6.61 -23.13
C ARG A 483 -11.13 -5.61 -24.06
N ARG A 484 -11.89 -4.84 -24.85
CA ARG A 484 -11.34 -3.80 -25.74
C ARG A 484 -10.62 -2.69 -24.96
N VAL A 485 -11.12 -2.31 -23.79
CA VAL A 485 -10.43 -1.32 -22.93
C VAL A 485 -9.10 -1.88 -22.43
N LEU A 486 -9.09 -3.13 -21.94
CA LEU A 486 -7.86 -3.79 -21.48
C LEU A 486 -6.82 -3.96 -22.61
N GLU A 487 -7.28 -4.27 -23.83
CA GLU A 487 -6.40 -4.36 -25.00
C GLU A 487 -5.77 -2.99 -25.34
N ARG A 488 -6.56 -1.92 -25.37
CA ARG A 488 -6.05 -0.55 -25.57
C ARG A 488 -5.07 -0.12 -24.50
N GLU A 489 -5.27 -0.51 -23.25
CA GLU A 489 -4.32 -0.23 -22.16
C GLU A 489 -3.01 -0.99 -22.35
N ARG A 490 -3.07 -2.25 -22.80
CA ARG A 490 -1.87 -3.04 -23.15
C ARG A 490 -1.11 -2.42 -24.32
N GLU A 491 -1.80 -1.99 -25.36
CA GLU A 491 -1.20 -1.30 -26.51
C GLU A 491 -0.49 -0.01 -26.07
N LYS A 492 -1.17 0.86 -25.31
CA LYS A 492 -0.56 2.08 -24.75
C LYS A 492 0.66 1.78 -23.88
N ALA A 493 0.62 0.69 -23.11
CA ALA A 493 1.76 0.27 -22.30
C ALA A 493 2.94 -0.22 -23.14
N LEU A 494 2.67 -0.90 -24.27
CA LEU A 494 3.69 -1.31 -25.24
C LEU A 494 4.27 -0.10 -25.97
N GLU A 495 3.43 0.83 -26.44
CA GLU A 495 3.88 2.09 -27.06
C GLU A 495 4.81 2.86 -26.14
N LYS A 496 4.44 3.04 -24.86
CA LYS A 496 5.32 3.67 -23.85
C LYS A 496 6.65 2.94 -23.71
N ARG A 497 6.66 1.60 -23.70
CA ARG A 497 7.89 0.83 -23.63
C ARG A 497 8.76 1.03 -24.87
N GLU A 498 8.17 1.13 -26.05
CA GLU A 498 8.88 1.41 -27.29
C GLU A 498 9.44 2.83 -27.34
N THR A 499 8.68 3.84 -26.90
CA THR A 499 9.19 5.23 -26.83
C THR A 499 10.38 5.31 -25.89
N TYR A 500 10.32 4.69 -24.71
CA TYR A 500 11.45 4.63 -23.78
C TYR A 500 12.67 3.92 -24.40
N ARG A 501 12.47 2.85 -25.19
CA ARG A 501 13.58 2.19 -25.89
C ARG A 501 14.22 3.12 -26.93
N ARG A 502 13.42 3.80 -27.75
CA ARG A 502 13.92 4.74 -28.78
C ARG A 502 14.69 5.90 -28.15
N GLU A 503 14.17 6.50 -27.08
CA GLU A 503 14.87 7.56 -26.33
C GLU A 503 16.22 7.10 -25.78
N LEU A 504 16.29 5.87 -25.23
CA LEU A 504 17.56 5.29 -24.77
C LEU A 504 18.53 5.06 -25.92
N GLU A 505 18.07 4.58 -27.06
CA GLU A 505 18.90 4.39 -28.26
C GLU A 505 19.43 5.73 -28.81
N GLU A 506 18.60 6.78 -28.85
CA GLU A 506 19.03 8.14 -29.23
C GLU A 506 20.07 8.71 -28.26
N GLN A 507 19.89 8.50 -26.95
CA GLN A 507 20.91 8.88 -25.96
C GLN A 507 22.23 8.14 -26.15
N ILE A 508 22.18 6.86 -26.54
CA ILE A 508 23.37 6.06 -26.84
C ILE A 508 24.05 6.59 -28.12
N GLN A 509 23.30 6.87 -29.18
CA GLN A 509 23.84 7.35 -30.45
C GLN A 509 24.42 8.76 -30.35
N SER A 510 23.74 9.68 -29.66
CA SER A 510 24.22 11.04 -29.42
C SER A 510 25.50 11.09 -28.56
N LYS A 511 25.72 10.10 -27.68
CA LYS A 511 26.99 9.93 -26.97
C LYS A 511 28.10 9.37 -27.86
N LYS A 512 27.78 8.53 -28.84
CA LYS A 512 28.76 7.96 -29.78
C LYS A 512 29.29 9.01 -30.77
N THR A 513 28.44 9.90 -31.29
CA THR A 513 28.83 10.90 -32.31
C THR A 513 29.65 12.08 -31.76
N LYS A 514 29.52 12.43 -30.48
CA LYS A 514 30.26 13.54 -29.84
C LYS A 514 31.75 13.24 -29.60
N THR A 515 32.21 12.00 -29.79
CA THR A 515 33.59 11.57 -29.56
C THR A 515 34.53 11.73 -30.77
N ALA A 516 34.08 12.31 -31.89
CA ALA A 516 34.78 12.22 -33.18
C ALA A 516 35.53 13.47 -33.69
N TYR A 517 35.66 14.57 -32.92
CA TYR A 517 36.35 15.77 -33.41
C TYR A 517 37.51 16.26 -32.53
N GLN A 518 38.65 16.44 -33.21
CA GLN A 518 39.89 17.15 -32.86
C GLN A 518 40.97 16.39 -32.05
N ALA A 519 41.94 15.84 -32.79
CA ALA A 519 43.28 15.58 -32.28
C ALA A 519 44.12 16.88 -32.32
N PRO A 520 44.71 17.35 -31.21
CA PRO A 520 45.59 18.51 -31.22
C PRO A 520 47.05 18.13 -31.53
N VAL A 521 47.67 19.04 -32.28
CA VAL A 521 49.04 19.10 -32.78
C VAL A 521 50.12 18.78 -31.74
N THR A 522 51.04 17.88 -32.11
CA THR A 522 52.24 17.48 -31.35
C THR A 522 53.28 18.60 -31.27
N ARG A 523 53.32 19.33 -30.15
CA ARG A 523 54.52 20.06 -29.72
C ARG A 523 55.48 19.09 -29.03
N ARG A 524 56.80 19.22 -29.25
CA ARG A 524 57.83 18.41 -28.57
C ARG A 524 57.57 18.44 -27.06
N GLY A 525 57.20 17.28 -26.53
CA GLY A 525 56.68 17.13 -25.19
C GLY A 525 57.68 17.53 -24.12
N SER A 526 57.15 18.03 -23.01
CA SER A 526 57.84 18.14 -21.74
C SER A 526 58.49 16.80 -21.35
N VAL A 527 59.69 16.85 -20.78
CA VAL A 527 60.39 15.62 -20.33
C VAL A 527 59.74 15.17 -19.04
N MET A 528 59.14 13.98 -19.05
CA MET A 528 58.47 13.41 -17.90
C MET A 528 59.47 12.64 -17.02
N LYS A 529 59.57 13.00 -15.74
CA LYS A 529 60.39 12.34 -14.72
C LYS A 529 59.53 11.90 -13.54
N VAL A 530 60.06 11.06 -12.67
CA VAL A 530 59.32 10.48 -11.53
C VAL A 530 60.01 10.86 -10.22
N LEU A 531 59.22 11.28 -9.23
CA LEU A 531 59.64 11.47 -7.84
C LEU A 531 58.74 10.65 -6.91
N TYR A 532 59.33 10.18 -5.82
CA TYR A 532 58.65 9.41 -4.80
C TYR A 532 58.64 10.21 -3.48
N ARG A 533 57.46 10.38 -2.89
CA ARG A 533 57.26 10.94 -1.56
C ARG A 533 57.59 9.89 -0.52
N CYS A 534 58.57 10.17 0.34
CA CYS A 534 58.91 9.30 1.45
C CYS A 534 57.80 9.31 2.51
N PRO A 535 57.30 8.15 2.98
CA PRO A 535 56.24 8.10 3.99
C PRO A 535 56.69 8.59 5.37
N VAL A 536 58.00 8.58 5.66
CA VAL A 536 58.57 8.95 6.97
C VAL A 536 59.00 10.42 7.03
N THR A 537 59.59 10.96 5.96
CA THR A 537 60.09 12.35 5.95
C THR A 537 59.20 13.31 5.16
N GLY A 538 58.31 12.81 4.30
CA GLY A 538 57.49 13.62 3.41
C GLY A 538 58.25 14.20 2.20
N ASP A 539 59.56 13.97 2.09
CA ASP A 539 60.40 14.52 1.03
C ASP A 539 60.12 13.86 -0.32
N LEU A 540 60.16 14.66 -1.40
CA LEU A 540 60.13 14.17 -2.78
C LEU A 540 61.54 13.83 -3.25
N LEU A 541 61.81 12.53 -3.41
CA LEU A 541 63.13 12.00 -3.69
C LEU A 541 63.15 11.21 -5.01
N PRO A 542 64.29 11.16 -5.71
CA PRO A 542 64.43 10.35 -6.91
C PRO A 542 64.35 8.84 -6.61
N PRO A 543 64.06 8.01 -7.63
CA PRO A 543 63.92 6.55 -7.48
C PRO A 543 65.12 5.88 -6.79
N ASP A 544 66.33 6.39 -7.04
CA ASP A 544 67.58 5.81 -6.52
C ASP A 544 67.64 5.83 -4.98
N GLN A 545 66.95 6.77 -4.32
CA GLN A 545 66.87 6.87 -2.85
C GLN A 545 65.99 5.77 -2.21
N PHE A 546 65.29 4.99 -3.02
CA PHE A 546 64.46 3.85 -2.62
C PHE A 546 65.01 2.53 -3.20
N GLY A 547 66.23 2.53 -3.73
CA GLY A 547 66.85 1.35 -4.35
C GLY A 547 66.26 0.97 -5.71
N ILE A 548 65.52 1.87 -6.35
CA ILE A 548 64.93 1.66 -7.68
C ILE A 548 65.89 2.21 -8.73
N SER A 549 66.56 1.35 -9.49
CA SER A 549 67.47 1.77 -10.55
C SER A 549 66.71 2.57 -11.63
N SER A 550 67.16 3.79 -11.90
CA SER A 550 66.61 4.72 -12.91
C SER A 550 66.83 4.30 -14.39
N VAL A 551 66.92 3.00 -14.67
CA VAL A 551 67.14 2.45 -16.02
C VAL A 551 65.81 2.08 -16.67
N ARG A 552 65.02 3.08 -17.06
CA ARG A 552 63.97 2.93 -18.08
C ARG A 552 63.57 4.29 -18.68
N GLN A 553 64.54 5.03 -19.20
CA GLN A 553 64.26 6.00 -20.27
C GLN A 553 64.04 5.21 -21.57
N ARG A 554 62.82 4.69 -21.78
CA ARG A 554 62.40 4.30 -23.13
C ARG A 554 62.20 5.59 -23.92
N GLN A 555 63.15 5.85 -24.82
CA GLN A 555 62.90 6.70 -25.99
C GLN A 555 61.73 6.07 -26.77
N SER A 556 60.55 6.69 -26.73
CA SER A 556 59.46 6.34 -27.63
C SER A 556 59.62 7.14 -28.92
N GLY A 557 60.43 6.63 -29.84
CA GLY A 557 60.29 6.90 -31.26
C GLY A 557 59.05 6.16 -31.76
N TRP A 558 58.19 6.86 -32.50
CA TRP A 558 57.03 6.30 -33.17
C TRP A 558 57.38 6.14 -34.67
N ILE A 559 57.32 4.91 -35.16
CA ILE A 559 56.83 4.59 -36.51
C ILE A 559 55.41 4.07 -36.31
#